data_AF-A0A529QCF1-F1
#
_entry.id   AF-A0A529QCF1-F1
#
_cell.length_a   1.000
_cell.length_b   1.000
_cell.length_c   1.000
_cell.angle_alpha   90.00
_cell.angle_beta   90.00
_cell.angle_gamma   90.00
#
_symmetry.space_group_name_H-M   'P 1'
#
loop_
_entity.id
_entity.type
_entity.pdbx_description
1 polymer ?
#
loop_
_entity_poly.entity_id
_entity_poly.type
_entity_poly.pdbx_seq_one_letter_code
_entity_poly.pdbx_strand_id
1 'polypeptide(L)'
;MTESDVDKQRFRDLASVIEKSRSDFDYAYSKGIMTLYARSLKQRHVELEPGRSVIEFARGSYLGLDNHPKIVDAAIAALASYRSIQWSGARTRLNFSLTGDLEYSLSELFDARVIVYSLVLTANMSALPLLACGAFT
;
A
#
# COMPACT_ATOMS: atom_id res chain seq x y z
N MET A 1 -23.16 41.71 -3.41
CA MET A 1 -22.73 40.32 -3.60
C MET A 1 -21.22 40.37 -3.74
N THR A 2 -20.52 40.30 -2.62
CA THR A 2 -19.07 40.54 -2.52
C THR A 2 -18.29 39.29 -2.89
N GLU A 3 -17.06 39.46 -3.39
CA GLU A 3 -16.03 38.45 -3.75
C GLU A 3 -15.71 37.38 -2.66
N SER A 4 -16.48 37.31 -1.58
CA SER A 4 -16.19 36.54 -0.36
C SER A 4 -16.70 35.10 -0.33
N ASP A 5 -17.44 34.64 -1.34
CA ASP A 5 -17.97 33.26 -1.41
C ASP A 5 -17.30 32.36 -2.46
N VAL A 6 -16.40 32.91 -3.28
CA VAL A 6 -15.75 32.15 -4.37
C VAL A 6 -14.58 31.30 -3.88
N ASP A 7 -14.07 31.52 -2.66
CA ASP A 7 -12.85 30.87 -2.16
C ASP A 7 -13.07 29.71 -1.16
N LYS A 8 -14.31 29.40 -0.78
CA LYS A 8 -14.59 28.41 0.29
C LYS A 8 -14.63 26.94 -0.15
N GLN A 9 -14.55 26.64 -1.45
CA GLN A 9 -14.68 25.27 -1.98
C GLN A 9 -13.68 24.91 -3.09
N ARG A 10 -12.48 25.49 -3.08
CA ARG A 10 -11.44 25.12 -4.07
C ARG A 10 -10.81 23.74 -3.80
N PHE A 11 -10.98 23.21 -2.59
CA PHE A 11 -10.45 21.93 -2.15
C PHE A 11 -11.56 21.06 -1.56
N ARG A 12 -11.40 19.74 -1.67
CA ARG A 12 -12.34 18.70 -1.19
C ARG A 12 -12.94 19.07 0.17
N ASP A 13 -14.28 19.11 0.25
CA ASP A 13 -15.01 19.36 1.50
C ASP A 13 -14.90 18.15 2.44
N LEU A 14 -13.77 18.10 3.16
CA LEU A 14 -13.45 17.02 4.07
C LEU A 14 -14.42 16.97 5.26
N ALA A 15 -14.91 18.13 5.71
CA ALA A 15 -15.87 18.21 6.80
C ALA A 15 -17.16 17.47 6.44
N SER A 16 -17.70 17.73 5.24
CA SER A 16 -18.90 17.04 4.75
C SER A 16 -18.68 15.54 4.57
N VAL A 17 -17.51 15.11 4.07
CA VAL A 17 -17.19 13.68 3.92
C VAL A 17 -17.13 12.98 5.28
N ILE A 18 -16.50 13.60 6.29
CA ILE A 18 -16.42 13.03 7.64
C ILE A 18 -17.81 12.94 8.26
N GLU A 19 -18.59 14.03 8.20
CA GLU A 19 -19.93 14.07 8.77
C GLU A 19 -20.84 13.00 8.17
N LYS A 20 -20.86 12.89 6.83
CA LYS A 20 -21.70 11.92 6.11
C LYS A 20 -21.31 10.48 6.35
N SER A 21 -20.02 10.18 6.50
CA SER A 21 -19.55 8.80 6.65
C SER A 21 -19.56 8.30 8.11
N ARG A 22 -19.65 9.20 9.09
CA ARG A 22 -19.56 8.86 10.52
C ARG A 22 -20.53 7.76 10.94
N SER A 23 -21.82 7.92 10.63
CA SER A 23 -22.85 6.97 11.07
C SER A 23 -22.65 5.57 10.48
N ASP A 24 -22.22 5.48 9.22
CA ASP A 24 -21.91 4.21 8.56
C ASP A 24 -20.70 3.52 9.21
N PHE A 25 -19.65 4.29 9.51
CA PHE A 25 -18.48 3.76 10.22
C PHE A 25 -18.86 3.29 11.63
N ASP A 26 -19.53 4.13 12.43
CA ASP A 26 -19.98 3.80 13.78
C ASP A 26 -20.84 2.53 13.79
N TYR A 27 -21.73 2.39 12.80
CA TYR A 27 -22.52 1.18 12.60
C TYR A 27 -21.62 -0.03 12.29
N ALA A 28 -20.69 0.07 11.36
CA ALA A 28 -19.76 -1.00 11.00
C ALA A 28 -18.88 -1.45 12.19
N TYR A 29 -18.43 -0.49 13.02
CA TYR A 29 -17.76 -0.76 14.30
C TYR A 29 -18.67 -1.55 15.25
N SER A 30 -19.91 -1.10 15.46
CA SER A 30 -20.88 -1.76 16.35
C SER A 30 -21.23 -3.19 15.91
N LYS A 31 -21.12 -3.47 14.61
CA LYS A 31 -21.36 -4.79 14.02
C LYS A 31 -20.12 -5.69 13.99
N GLY A 32 -18.95 -5.19 14.41
CA GLY A 32 -17.72 -5.96 14.42
C GLY A 32 -17.26 -6.36 13.01
N ILE A 33 -17.50 -5.51 12.01
CA ILE A 33 -17.02 -5.71 10.63
C ILE A 33 -15.95 -4.68 10.22
N MET A 34 -15.63 -3.75 11.12
CA MET A 34 -14.57 -2.75 10.97
C MET A 34 -13.53 -2.93 12.08
N THR A 35 -12.25 -2.71 11.76
CA THR A 35 -11.13 -2.81 12.72
C THR A 35 -10.99 -4.19 13.35
N LEU A 36 -11.05 -5.21 12.49
CA LEU A 36 -10.77 -6.59 12.86
C LEU A 36 -9.25 -6.81 13.01
N TYR A 37 -8.86 -7.46 14.10
CA TYR A 37 -7.52 -7.98 14.31
C TYR A 37 -7.55 -9.46 14.00
N ALA A 38 -6.64 -9.92 13.14
CA ALA A 38 -6.65 -11.30 12.69
C ALA A 38 -5.25 -11.82 12.42
N ARG A 39 -5.07 -13.12 12.64
CA ARG A 39 -3.88 -13.87 12.24
C ARG A 39 -4.10 -14.47 10.85
N SER A 40 -3.15 -14.25 9.95
CA SER A 40 -3.17 -14.88 8.62
C SER A 40 -3.05 -16.40 8.75
N LEU A 41 -3.91 -17.13 8.05
CA LEU A 41 -3.83 -18.59 7.88
C LEU A 41 -3.53 -18.90 6.40
N LYS A 42 -3.78 -20.14 5.96
CA LYS A 42 -3.59 -20.55 4.57
C LYS A 42 -4.61 -19.87 3.65
N GLN A 43 -4.20 -19.51 2.43
CA GLN A 43 -5.08 -18.93 1.40
C GLN A 43 -5.80 -17.66 1.90
N ARG A 44 -7.14 -17.65 1.90
CA ARG A 44 -7.98 -16.52 2.35
C ARG A 44 -8.49 -16.64 3.77
N HIS A 45 -8.06 -17.66 4.50
CA HIS A 45 -8.48 -17.83 5.88
C HIS A 45 -7.71 -16.87 6.80
N VAL A 46 -8.43 -16.30 7.75
CA VAL A 46 -7.86 -15.54 8.86
C VAL A 46 -8.49 -16.06 10.15
N GLU A 47 -7.72 -16.06 11.23
CA GLU A 47 -8.21 -16.35 12.57
C GLU A 47 -8.43 -15.04 13.32
N LEU A 48 -9.68 -14.77 13.72
CA LEU A 48 -10.05 -13.57 14.47
C LEU A 48 -9.76 -13.72 15.96
N GLU A 49 -10.05 -14.91 16.49
CA GLU A 49 -9.87 -15.30 17.89
C GLU A 49 -9.52 -16.80 17.91
N PRO A 50 -8.86 -17.32 18.95
CA PRO A 50 -8.55 -18.75 19.05
C PRO A 50 -9.79 -19.62 18.77
N GLY A 51 -9.73 -20.44 17.71
CA GLY A 51 -10.83 -21.32 17.31
C GLY A 51 -11.91 -20.68 16.42
N ARG A 52 -11.83 -19.37 16.12
CA ARG A 52 -12.74 -18.66 15.22
C ARG A 52 -12.00 -18.20 13.96
N SER A 53 -12.22 -18.91 12.85
CA SER A 53 -11.68 -18.54 11.54
C SER A 53 -12.77 -18.12 10.55
N VAL A 54 -12.42 -17.20 9.65
CA VAL A 54 -13.29 -16.69 8.58
C VAL A 54 -12.52 -16.60 7.26
N ILE A 55 -13.23 -16.43 6.15
CA ILE A 55 -12.64 -16.19 4.83
C ILE A 55 -12.69 -14.68 4.54
N GLU A 56 -11.53 -14.08 4.25
CA GLU A 56 -11.38 -12.65 3.97
C GLU A 56 -11.45 -12.36 2.45
N PHE A 57 -12.46 -11.58 2.05
CA PHE A 57 -12.74 -11.23 0.66
C PHE A 57 -12.28 -9.81 0.27
N ALA A 58 -12.03 -8.92 1.23
CA ALA A 58 -11.62 -7.53 0.99
C ALA A 58 -10.13 -7.36 0.67
N ARG A 59 -9.29 -8.41 0.82
CA ARG A 59 -7.87 -8.33 0.43
C ARG A 59 -7.70 -8.21 -1.08
N GLY A 60 -6.90 -7.22 -1.51
CA GLY A 60 -6.51 -6.99 -2.90
C GLY A 60 -5.45 -7.96 -3.47
N SER A 61 -5.13 -9.05 -2.77
CA SER A 61 -4.19 -10.07 -3.26
C SER A 61 -4.91 -11.00 -4.24
N TYR A 62 -4.91 -10.65 -5.53
CA TYR A 62 -5.59 -11.42 -6.59
C TYR A 62 -5.02 -12.83 -6.76
N LEU A 63 -3.70 -12.94 -6.73
CA LEU A 63 -2.98 -14.21 -6.90
C LEU A 63 -2.69 -14.93 -5.58
N GLY A 64 -3.11 -14.38 -4.42
CA GLY A 64 -2.86 -14.98 -3.11
C GLY A 64 -1.38 -15.04 -2.72
N LEU A 65 -0.59 -14.05 -3.14
CA LEU A 65 0.87 -14.04 -2.92
C LEU A 65 1.28 -13.52 -1.54
N ASP A 66 0.38 -12.86 -0.83
CA ASP A 66 0.59 -12.23 0.48
C ASP A 66 0.94 -13.22 1.60
N ASN A 67 0.54 -14.49 1.48
CA ASN A 67 0.91 -15.58 2.39
C ASN A 67 1.38 -16.84 1.66
N HIS A 68 1.77 -16.71 0.39
CA HIS A 68 2.24 -17.86 -0.37
C HIS A 68 3.57 -18.38 0.21
N PRO A 69 3.73 -19.69 0.51
CA PRO A 69 4.91 -20.21 1.21
C PRO A 69 6.23 -19.78 0.57
N LYS A 70 6.35 -19.89 -0.77
CA LYS A 70 7.56 -19.45 -1.48
C LYS A 70 7.92 -17.97 -1.28
N ILE A 71 6.93 -17.08 -1.13
CA ILE A 71 7.17 -15.65 -0.90
C ILE A 71 7.65 -15.42 0.54
N VAL A 72 6.99 -16.06 1.50
CA VAL A 72 7.36 -15.99 2.93
C VAL A 72 8.75 -16.56 3.16
N ASP A 73 9.04 -17.75 2.60
CA ASP A 73 10.33 -18.41 2.74
C ASP A 73 11.46 -17.58 2.10
N ALA A 74 11.22 -16.99 0.92
CA ALA A 74 12.18 -16.10 0.28
C ALA A 74 12.44 -14.83 1.12
N ALA A 75 11.41 -14.25 1.74
CA ALA A 75 11.57 -13.10 2.63
C ALA A 75 12.41 -13.46 3.88
N ILE A 76 12.16 -14.62 4.50
CA ILE A 76 12.95 -15.12 5.64
C ILE A 76 14.41 -15.34 5.22
N ALA A 77 14.65 -15.97 4.06
CA ALA A 77 15.99 -16.21 3.54
C ALA A 77 16.74 -14.91 3.25
N ALA A 78 16.08 -13.91 2.66
CA ALA A 78 16.66 -12.59 2.41
C ALA A 78 17.04 -11.90 3.73
N LEU A 79 16.16 -11.91 4.73
CA LEU A 79 16.46 -11.33 6.05
C LEU A 79 17.65 -12.01 6.73
N ALA A 80 17.71 -13.35 6.67
CA ALA A 80 18.81 -14.12 7.23
C ALA A 80 20.15 -13.81 6.52
N SER A 81 20.12 -13.65 5.19
CA SER A 81 21.31 -13.36 4.38
C SER A 81 21.82 -11.93 4.57
N TYR A 82 20.94 -10.93 4.46
CA TYR A 82 21.32 -9.52 4.52
C TYR A 82 21.52 -9.00 5.94
N ARG A 83 20.94 -9.67 6.95
CA ARG A 83 21.00 -9.30 8.39
C ARG A 83 20.63 -7.83 8.66
N SER A 84 19.76 -7.29 7.83
CA SER A 84 19.28 -5.91 7.91
C SER A 84 17.86 -5.85 7.38
N ILE A 85 17.02 -5.06 8.06
CA ILE A 85 15.62 -4.83 7.67
C ILE A 85 15.46 -3.54 6.86
N GLN A 86 16.37 -2.57 7.06
CA GLN A 86 16.36 -1.29 6.37
C GLN A 86 17.71 -0.58 6.49
N TRP A 87 18.01 0.29 5.54
CA TRP A 87 19.05 1.30 5.66
C TRP A 87 18.43 2.68 5.79
N SER A 88 18.78 3.39 6.86
CA SER A 88 18.32 4.76 7.13
C SER A 88 19.10 5.77 6.28
N GLY A 89 18.96 5.68 4.95
CA GLY A 89 19.67 6.52 3.99
C GLY A 89 18.89 6.72 2.70
N ALA A 90 19.26 7.76 1.95
CA ALA A 90 18.65 8.01 0.65
C ALA A 90 19.05 6.93 -0.36
N ARG A 91 18.06 6.39 -1.09
CA ARG A 91 18.31 5.38 -2.14
C ARG A 91 19.16 5.89 -3.30
N THR A 92 19.25 7.21 -3.46
CA THR A 92 20.17 7.85 -4.40
C THR A 92 21.65 7.61 -4.04
N ARG A 93 21.96 7.28 -2.79
CA ARG A 93 23.31 6.96 -2.33
C ARG A 93 23.58 5.47 -2.28
N LEU A 94 22.65 4.68 -1.74
CA LEU A 94 22.85 3.25 -1.47
C LEU A 94 21.50 2.52 -1.41
N ASN A 95 21.44 1.30 -1.95
CA ASN A 95 20.23 0.47 -1.97
C ASN A 95 20.59 -1.03 -1.89
N PHE A 96 19.67 -1.85 -1.38
CA PHE A 96 19.87 -3.31 -1.33
C PHE A 96 19.96 -3.87 -2.76
N SER A 97 20.88 -4.80 -3.01
CA SER A 97 21.03 -5.45 -4.33
C SER A 97 19.75 -6.12 -4.81
N LEU A 98 18.98 -6.73 -3.90
CA LEU A 98 17.68 -7.34 -4.23
C LEU A 98 16.69 -6.34 -4.85
N THR A 99 16.76 -5.05 -4.49
CA THR A 99 15.93 -4.02 -5.12
C THR A 99 16.32 -3.83 -6.58
N GLY A 100 17.61 -3.87 -6.89
CA GLY A 100 18.11 -3.77 -8.26
C GLY A 100 17.72 -4.97 -9.10
N ASP A 101 17.82 -6.19 -8.55
CA ASP A 101 17.38 -7.42 -9.24
C ASP A 101 15.88 -7.39 -9.57
N LEU A 102 15.07 -6.84 -8.65
CA LEU A 102 13.64 -6.64 -8.87
C LEU A 102 13.37 -5.60 -9.97
N GLU A 103 14.04 -4.44 -9.92
CA GLU A 103 13.90 -3.40 -10.93
C GLU A 103 14.30 -3.91 -12.32
N TYR A 104 15.39 -4.69 -12.41
CA TYR A 104 15.82 -5.34 -13.65
C TYR A 104 14.76 -6.32 -14.18
N SER A 105 14.30 -7.25 -13.33
CA SER A 105 13.33 -8.27 -13.73
C SER A 105 11.99 -7.66 -14.17
N LEU A 106 11.53 -6.62 -13.49
CA LEU A 106 10.31 -5.90 -13.87
C LEU A 106 10.52 -5.09 -15.16
N SER A 107 11.71 -4.54 -15.37
CA SER A 107 12.04 -3.82 -16.60
C SER A 107 12.01 -4.75 -17.81
N GLU A 108 12.56 -5.97 -17.69
CA GLU A 108 12.45 -7.00 -18.72
C GLU A 108 11.01 -7.43 -18.96
N LEU A 109 10.22 -7.62 -17.89
CA LEU A 109 8.83 -8.05 -17.99
C LEU A 109 7.93 -7.03 -18.70
N PHE A 110 8.11 -5.74 -18.42
CA PHE A 110 7.26 -4.67 -18.93
C PHE A 110 7.83 -3.92 -20.13
N ASP A 111 9.04 -4.27 -20.59
CA ASP A 111 9.78 -3.55 -21.63
C ASP A 111 9.84 -2.03 -21.37
N ALA A 112 10.19 -1.67 -20.12
CA ALA A 112 10.18 -0.29 -19.65
C ALA A 112 11.23 -0.07 -18.57
N ARG A 113 11.66 1.18 -18.38
CA ARG A 113 12.50 1.53 -17.23
C ARG A 113 11.65 1.51 -15.95
N VAL A 114 11.94 0.60 -15.03
CA VAL A 114 11.23 0.48 -13.75
C VAL A 114 12.03 1.06 -12.59
N ILE A 115 11.32 1.74 -11.68
CA ILE A 115 11.83 2.17 -10.37
C ILE A 115 10.83 1.71 -9.32
N VAL A 116 11.30 1.00 -8.29
CA VAL A 116 10.42 0.43 -7.26
C VAL A 116 10.22 1.41 -6.11
N TYR A 117 9.01 1.46 -5.57
CA TYR A 117 8.66 2.21 -4.36
C TYR A 117 8.01 1.28 -3.35
N SER A 118 8.15 1.60 -2.06
CA SER A 118 7.53 0.82 -0.98
C SER A 118 6.01 0.96 -0.92
N LEU A 119 5.47 2.07 -1.45
CA LEU A 119 4.05 2.38 -1.48
C LEU A 119 3.66 3.01 -2.81
N VAL A 120 2.47 2.68 -3.30
CA VAL A 120 1.90 3.31 -4.52
C VAL A 120 1.73 4.81 -4.33
N LEU A 121 1.39 5.27 -3.12
CA LEU A 121 1.27 6.68 -2.80
C LEU A 121 2.59 7.44 -3.05
N THR A 122 3.72 6.90 -2.61
CA THR A 122 5.02 7.57 -2.78
C THR A 122 5.47 7.57 -4.23
N ALA A 123 5.14 6.53 -5.01
CA ALA A 123 5.34 6.52 -6.46
C ALA A 123 4.51 7.59 -7.18
N ASN A 124 3.23 7.73 -6.83
CA ASN A 124 2.38 8.78 -7.43
C ASN A 124 2.87 10.18 -7.06
N MET A 125 3.22 10.40 -5.79
CA MET A 125 3.73 11.69 -5.32
C MET A 125 5.07 12.07 -5.97
N SER A 126 5.91 11.10 -6.37
CA SER A 126 7.14 11.40 -7.10
C SER A 126 6.90 11.66 -8.59
N ALA A 127 5.94 10.97 -9.22
CA ALA A 127 5.67 11.10 -10.64
C ALA A 127 4.87 12.38 -11.00
N LEU A 128 3.87 12.75 -10.21
CA LEU A 128 2.97 13.86 -10.53
C LEU A 128 3.68 15.21 -10.74
N PRO A 129 4.64 15.64 -9.88
CA PRO A 129 5.35 16.90 -10.09
C PRO A 129 6.19 16.90 -11.38
N LEU A 130 6.80 15.76 -11.73
CA LEU A 130 7.59 15.62 -12.95
C LEU A 130 6.72 15.72 -14.21
N LEU A 131 5.54 15.09 -14.17
CA LEU A 131 4.56 15.22 -15.25
C LEU A 131 4.04 16.66 -15.35
N ALA A 132 3.72 17.29 -14.22
CA ALA A 132 3.18 18.64 -14.19
C ALA A 132 4.17 19.71 -14.68
N CYS A 133 5.48 19.51 -14.49
CA CYS A 133 6.50 20.43 -15.01
C CYS A 133 6.93 20.14 -16.45
N GLY A 134 6.33 19.14 -17.12
CA GLY A 134 6.65 18.79 -18.50
C GLY A 134 7.98 18.05 -18.66
N ALA A 135 8.51 17.40 -17.62
CA ALA A 135 9.79 16.70 -17.71
C ALA A 135 9.77 15.51 -18.69
N PHE A 136 8.60 15.10 -19.16
CA PHE A 136 8.37 13.96 -20.05
C PHE A 136 7.57 14.32 -21.32
N THR A 137 7.50 15.62 -21.68
CA THR A 137 6.81 16.16 -22.86
C THR A 137 7.76 17.04 -23.65
#